data_AF-A0AAU2XSM0-F1
#
_entry.id   AF-A0AAU2XSM0-F1
#
_cell.length_a   1.000
_cell.length_b   1.000
_cell.length_c   1.000
_cell.angle_alpha   90.00
_cell.angle_beta   90.00
_cell.angle_gamma   90.00
#
_symmetry.space_group_name_H-M   'P 1'
#
loop_
_entity.id
_entity.type
_entity.pdbx_description
1 polymer ?
#
loop_
_entity_poly.entity_id
_entity_poly.type
_entity_poly.pdbx_seq_one_letter_code
_entity_poly.pdbx_strand_id
1 'polypeptide(L)'
;MTGATGNGRARRGGKRSPRDVFRAAPETKAVWNELPQPVLEAVAGCDAERLEVERARVAPHLREKITAPVYSVADRFASWERLVRRMEPGWSSDDFYPISAYGNDLDSRDALEELMYAMPVEAREGALGKLLARLDARFRAASAPDPERTLRPWVRPTMDRPESDDGDWWKRKPVRVPWDD
;
A
#
# COMPACT_ATOMS: atom_id res chain seq x y z
N MET A 1 -24.90 23.37 -51.26
CA MET A 1 -23.84 22.38 -50.97
C MET A 1 -23.23 22.72 -49.61
N THR A 2 -23.37 21.80 -48.66
CA THR A 2 -22.54 21.53 -47.46
C THR A 2 -21.94 22.74 -46.70
N GLY A 3 -22.26 23.05 -45.45
CA GLY A 3 -22.57 22.19 -44.29
C GLY A 3 -21.37 22.19 -43.33
N ALA A 4 -21.44 22.88 -42.19
CA ALA A 4 -20.47 22.74 -41.10
C ALA A 4 -21.11 23.13 -39.74
N THR A 5 -21.80 22.16 -39.13
CA THR A 5 -22.22 22.19 -37.73
C THR A 5 -21.03 21.77 -36.87
N GLY A 6 -20.37 22.74 -36.23
CA GLY A 6 -19.32 22.51 -35.24
C GLY A 6 -19.88 21.95 -33.95
N ASN A 7 -19.75 20.64 -33.76
CA ASN A 7 -20.19 19.88 -32.62
C ASN A 7 -19.29 20.17 -31.39
N GLY A 8 -19.73 21.06 -30.51
CA GLY A 8 -19.07 21.37 -29.24
C GLY A 8 -19.17 20.20 -28.28
N ARG A 9 -18.19 19.30 -28.36
CA ARG A 9 -18.07 18.09 -27.54
C ARG A 9 -17.92 18.48 -26.06
N ALA A 10 -19.01 18.32 -25.30
CA ALA A 10 -19.01 18.36 -23.85
C ALA A 10 -17.91 17.41 -23.32
N ARG A 11 -16.89 17.99 -22.68
CA ARG A 11 -15.93 17.23 -21.87
C ARG A 11 -16.70 16.70 -20.66
N ARG A 12 -17.24 15.48 -20.78
CA ARG A 12 -17.67 14.69 -19.63
C ARG A 12 -16.45 14.52 -18.73
N GLY A 13 -16.43 15.25 -17.62
CA GLY A 13 -15.60 14.93 -16.47
C GLY A 13 -15.97 13.53 -16.01
N GLY A 14 -15.18 12.55 -16.46
CA GLY A 14 -15.29 11.18 -15.97
C GLY A 14 -15.03 11.22 -14.47
N LYS A 15 -16.07 10.92 -13.69
CA LYS A 15 -15.93 10.53 -12.29
C LYS A 15 -14.84 9.46 -12.26
N ARG A 16 -13.75 9.69 -11.51
CA ARG A 16 -12.72 8.67 -11.28
C ARG A 16 -13.44 7.40 -10.86
N SER A 17 -13.27 6.32 -11.63
CA SER A 17 -13.69 4.98 -11.24
C SER A 17 -13.11 4.69 -9.86
N PRO A 18 -13.83 3.98 -8.96
CA PRO A 18 -13.21 3.42 -7.76
C PRO A 18 -11.92 2.73 -8.20
N ARG A 19 -10.79 3.09 -7.59
CA ARG A 19 -9.53 2.40 -7.84
C ARG A 19 -9.80 0.92 -7.57
N ASP A 20 -9.58 0.06 -8.57
CA ASP A 20 -9.48 -1.37 -8.31
C ASP A 20 -8.29 -1.53 -7.35
N VAL A 21 -8.58 -1.76 -6.06
CA VAL A 21 -7.59 -1.85 -4.97
C VAL A 21 -6.49 -2.84 -5.35
N PHE A 22 -6.88 -3.91 -6.03
CA PHE A 22 -5.99 -5.00 -6.45
C PHE A 22 -5.39 -4.81 -7.85
N ARG A 23 -5.48 -3.62 -8.45
CA ARG A 23 -4.80 -3.32 -9.71
C ARG A 23 -3.30 -3.58 -9.53
N ALA A 24 -2.75 -4.43 -10.40
CA ALA A 24 -1.35 -4.89 -10.34
C ALA A 24 -0.96 -5.62 -9.03
N ALA A 25 -1.95 -6.14 -8.31
CA ALA A 25 -1.78 -7.00 -7.13
C ALA A 25 -2.62 -8.30 -7.27
N PRO A 26 -2.34 -9.14 -8.28
CA PRO A 26 -3.15 -10.32 -8.58
C PRO A 26 -3.13 -11.38 -7.47
N GLU A 27 -2.03 -11.53 -6.72
CA GLU A 27 -1.94 -12.54 -5.65
C GLU A 27 -2.78 -12.13 -4.45
N THR A 28 -2.76 -10.85 -4.09
CA THR A 28 -3.62 -10.27 -3.07
C THR A 28 -5.08 -10.44 -3.48
N LYS A 29 -5.43 -10.16 -4.75
CA LYS A 29 -6.79 -10.39 -5.27
C LYS A 29 -7.24 -11.84 -5.11
N ALA A 30 -6.37 -12.78 -5.49
CA ALA A 30 -6.67 -14.21 -5.42
C ALA A 30 -6.92 -14.65 -3.99
N VAL A 31 -6.03 -14.27 -3.06
CA VAL A 31 -6.20 -14.55 -1.63
C VAL A 31 -7.49 -13.93 -1.10
N TRP A 32 -7.79 -12.68 -1.46
CA TRP A 32 -8.99 -11.97 -0.99
C TRP A 32 -10.29 -12.67 -1.39
N ASN A 33 -10.34 -13.22 -2.61
CA ASN A 33 -11.50 -13.95 -3.11
C ASN A 33 -11.74 -15.28 -2.37
N GLU A 34 -10.74 -15.80 -1.67
CA GLU A 34 -10.77 -17.09 -0.98
C GLU A 34 -10.80 -16.92 0.56
N LEU A 35 -10.83 -15.69 1.07
CA LEU A 35 -10.85 -15.47 2.52
C LEU A 35 -12.14 -16.00 3.15
N PRO A 36 -12.05 -16.72 4.27
CA PRO A 36 -13.23 -17.16 4.99
C PRO A 36 -13.94 -15.96 5.63
N GLN A 37 -15.26 -16.04 5.77
CA GLN A 37 -16.11 -14.97 6.27
C GLN A 37 -15.64 -14.36 7.62
N PRO A 38 -15.22 -15.14 8.64
CA PRO A 38 -14.73 -14.56 9.89
C PRO A 38 -13.49 -13.67 9.72
N VAL A 39 -12.63 -13.97 8.74
CA VAL A 39 -11.44 -13.16 8.45
C VAL A 39 -11.85 -11.87 7.72
N LEU A 40 -12.81 -11.95 6.80
CA LEU A 40 -13.37 -10.76 6.13
C LEU A 40 -14.03 -9.80 7.13
N GLU A 41 -14.73 -10.34 8.13
CA GLU A 41 -15.34 -9.55 9.21
C GLU A 41 -14.30 -8.88 10.10
N ALA A 42 -13.23 -9.60 10.47
CA ALA A 42 -12.12 -9.02 11.23
C ALA A 42 -11.43 -7.88 10.47
N VAL A 43 -11.20 -8.07 9.17
CA VAL A 43 -10.68 -7.02 8.29
C VAL A 43 -11.60 -5.81 8.24
N ALA A 44 -12.92 -6.02 8.06
CA ALA A 44 -13.89 -4.93 8.04
C ALA A 44 -13.93 -4.17 9.37
N GLY A 45 -13.73 -4.85 10.50
CA GLY A 45 -13.58 -4.23 11.82
C GLY A 45 -12.40 -3.27 11.89
N CYS A 46 -11.21 -3.71 11.48
CA CYS A 46 -10.02 -2.85 11.45
C CYS A 46 -10.16 -1.69 10.46
N ASP A 47 -10.78 -1.92 9.30
CA ASP A 47 -11.05 -0.86 8.33
C ASP A 47 -12.03 0.19 8.88
N ALA A 48 -13.03 -0.23 9.67
CA ALA A 48 -13.97 0.67 10.32
C ALA A 48 -13.28 1.52 11.39
N GLU A 49 -12.45 0.92 12.25
CA GLU A 49 -11.65 1.67 13.23
C GLU A 49 -10.75 2.70 12.56
N ARG A 50 -10.10 2.30 11.46
CA ARG A 50 -9.24 3.19 10.69
C ARG A 50 -10.03 4.35 10.08
N LEU A 51 -11.21 4.07 9.53
CA LEU A 51 -12.09 5.06 8.95
C LEU A 51 -12.51 6.12 9.98
N GLU A 52 -12.80 5.72 11.21
CA GLU A 52 -13.16 6.66 12.28
C GLU A 52 -11.98 7.59 12.63
N VAL A 53 -10.76 7.06 12.72
CA VAL A 53 -9.55 7.88 12.94
C VAL A 53 -9.35 8.89 11.81
N GLU A 54 -9.57 8.47 10.55
CA GLU A 54 -9.42 9.36 9.39
C GLU A 54 -10.50 10.44 9.35
N ARG A 55 -11.76 10.09 9.66
CA ARG A 55 -12.87 11.04 9.76
C ARG A 55 -12.69 12.06 10.87
N ALA A 56 -12.10 11.66 12.00
CA ALA A 56 -11.81 12.57 13.11
C ALA A 56 -10.84 13.70 12.71
N ARG A 57 -9.96 13.44 11.73
CA ARG A 57 -8.91 14.36 11.27
C ARG A 57 -9.35 15.31 10.16
N VAL A 58 -10.57 15.18 9.63
CA VAL A 58 -11.08 16.04 8.55
C VAL A 58 -12.19 16.97 9.02
N ALA A 59 -12.36 18.07 8.28
CA ALA A 59 -13.44 19.01 8.52
C ALA A 59 -14.82 18.33 8.44
N PRO A 60 -15.83 18.75 9.23
CA PRO A 60 -17.12 18.07 9.32
C PRO A 60 -17.78 17.78 7.96
N HIS A 61 -17.74 18.74 7.03
CA HIS A 61 -18.33 18.62 5.69
C HIS A 61 -17.63 17.60 4.75
N LEU A 62 -16.46 17.09 5.15
CA LEU A 62 -15.73 16.03 4.44
C LEU A 62 -15.94 14.65 5.06
N ARG A 63 -16.37 14.56 6.33
CA ARG A 63 -16.49 13.27 7.05
C ARG A 63 -17.42 12.30 6.34
N GLU A 64 -18.60 12.78 5.95
CA GLU A 64 -19.63 11.98 5.27
C GLU A 64 -19.21 11.55 3.86
N LYS A 65 -18.24 12.24 3.26
CA LYS A 65 -17.71 11.91 1.93
C LYS A 65 -16.65 10.82 1.96
N ILE A 66 -16.09 10.52 3.12
CA ILE A 66 -15.12 9.44 3.32
C ILE A 66 -15.91 8.21 3.75
N THR A 67 -16.09 7.27 2.83
CA THR A 67 -16.89 6.05 3.04
C THR A 67 -16.04 4.80 3.24
N ALA A 68 -14.74 4.90 3.04
CA ALA A 68 -13.76 3.84 3.22
C ALA A 68 -12.43 4.48 3.65
N PRO A 69 -11.62 3.78 4.45
CA PRO A 69 -10.31 4.29 4.84
C PRO A 69 -9.41 4.42 3.60
N VAL A 70 -8.53 5.43 3.58
CA VAL A 70 -7.55 5.64 2.51
C VAL A 70 -6.53 4.49 2.45
N TYR A 71 -6.19 3.93 3.61
CA TYR A 71 -5.29 2.80 3.75
C TYR A 71 -5.99 1.63 4.45
N SER A 72 -6.96 1.04 3.74
CA SER A 72 -7.58 -0.22 4.16
C SER A 72 -6.55 -1.35 4.29
N VAL A 73 -6.90 -2.44 4.99
CA VAL A 73 -6.06 -3.65 5.05
C VAL A 73 -5.78 -4.16 3.63
N ALA A 74 -6.80 -4.18 2.76
CA ALA A 74 -6.66 -4.58 1.36
C ALA A 74 -5.69 -3.69 0.58
N ASP A 75 -5.78 -2.37 0.75
CA ASP A 75 -4.89 -1.40 0.08
C ASP A 75 -3.43 -1.59 0.52
N ARG A 76 -3.20 -1.89 1.81
CA ARG A 76 -1.85 -2.13 2.34
C ARG A 76 -1.22 -3.39 1.76
N PHE A 77 -1.95 -4.51 1.73
CA PHE A 77 -1.48 -5.73 1.05
C PHE A 77 -1.21 -5.48 -0.43
N ALA A 78 -2.13 -4.82 -1.13
CA ALA A 78 -1.99 -4.54 -2.54
C ALA A 78 -0.84 -3.57 -2.84
N SER A 79 -0.57 -2.57 -1.98
CA SER A 79 0.60 -1.69 -2.13
C SER A 79 1.89 -2.46 -1.94
N TRP A 80 1.94 -3.35 -0.93
CA TRP A 80 3.11 -4.17 -0.68
C TRP A 80 3.42 -5.09 -1.85
N GLU A 81 2.42 -5.81 -2.37
CA GLU A 81 2.59 -6.64 -3.57
C GLU A 81 3.05 -5.82 -4.78
N ARG A 82 2.46 -4.64 -5.00
CA ARG A 82 2.83 -3.75 -6.11
C ARG A 82 4.30 -3.32 -6.02
N LEU A 83 4.77 -2.96 -4.83
CA LEU A 83 6.18 -2.61 -4.63
C LEU A 83 7.08 -3.82 -4.92
N VAL A 84 6.81 -4.97 -4.28
CA VAL A 84 7.60 -6.20 -4.45
C VAL A 84 7.70 -6.60 -5.92
N ARG A 85 6.57 -6.69 -6.61
CA ARG A 85 6.53 -7.06 -8.04
C ARG A 85 7.29 -6.08 -8.94
N ARG A 86 7.35 -4.81 -8.55
CA ARG A 86 8.12 -3.80 -9.28
C ARG A 86 9.62 -3.96 -9.03
N MET A 87 10.03 -4.41 -7.85
CA MET A 87 11.44 -4.61 -7.50
C MET A 87 12.01 -5.93 -8.05
N GLU A 88 11.20 -6.97 -8.20
CA GLU A 88 11.63 -8.31 -8.65
C GLU A 88 12.46 -8.35 -9.95
N PRO A 89 12.06 -7.68 -11.05
CA PRO A 89 12.89 -7.67 -12.26
C PRO A 89 14.16 -6.82 -12.12
N GLY A 90 14.30 -6.07 -11.01
CA GLY A 90 15.23 -4.98 -10.86
C GLY A 90 14.74 -3.72 -11.59
N TRP A 91 15.02 -2.55 -11.02
CA TRP A 91 14.74 -1.28 -11.69
C TRP A 91 15.80 -1.00 -12.78
N SER A 92 15.34 -0.56 -13.94
CA SER A 92 16.18 -0.08 -15.04
C SER A 92 16.61 1.39 -14.83
N SER A 93 17.46 1.92 -15.70
CA SER A 93 17.84 3.35 -15.66
C SER A 93 16.68 4.28 -15.98
N ASP A 94 15.69 3.78 -16.71
CA ASP A 94 14.56 4.58 -17.17
C ASP A 94 13.37 4.45 -16.21
N ASP A 95 13.46 3.57 -15.21
CA ASP A 95 12.46 3.42 -14.17
C ASP A 95 12.62 4.53 -13.13
N PHE A 96 11.52 5.21 -12.84
CA PHE A 96 11.44 6.22 -11.79
C PHE A 96 10.50 5.78 -10.68
N TYR A 97 10.99 5.78 -9.44
CA TYR A 97 10.15 5.60 -8.26
C TYR A 97 10.55 6.60 -7.17
N PRO A 98 9.68 7.57 -6.81
CA PRO A 98 10.03 8.54 -5.79
C PRO A 98 10.40 7.86 -4.47
N ILE A 99 11.51 8.26 -3.86
CA ILE A 99 11.92 7.76 -2.54
C ILE A 99 10.84 7.98 -1.47
N SER A 100 10.06 9.05 -1.57
CA SER A 100 8.90 9.28 -0.70
C SER A 100 7.75 8.28 -0.93
N ALA A 101 7.56 7.81 -2.16
CA ALA A 101 6.60 6.74 -2.46
C ALA A 101 7.08 5.40 -1.89
N TYR A 102 8.38 5.11 -2.01
CA TYR A 102 9.00 3.95 -1.38
C TYR A 102 8.86 3.99 0.14
N GLY A 103 9.17 5.12 0.78
CA GLY A 103 8.95 5.29 2.22
C GLY A 103 7.49 5.09 2.64
N ASN A 104 6.52 5.57 1.86
CA ASN A 104 5.10 5.34 2.15
C ASN A 104 4.70 3.86 2.07
N ASP A 105 5.31 3.07 1.17
CA ASP A 105 5.07 1.63 1.11
C ASP A 105 5.66 0.91 2.33
N LEU A 106 6.86 1.32 2.78
CA LEU A 106 7.49 0.78 3.98
C LEU A 106 6.71 1.13 5.26
N ASP A 107 6.28 2.39 5.41
CA ASP A 107 5.36 2.81 6.49
C ASP A 107 4.07 1.97 6.44
N SER A 108 3.57 1.69 5.24
CA SER A 108 2.36 0.89 5.07
C SER A 108 2.57 -0.56 5.46
N ARG A 109 3.78 -1.10 5.26
CA ARG A 109 4.19 -2.44 5.68
C ARG A 109 4.38 -2.53 7.20
N ASP A 110 4.94 -1.52 7.86
CA ASP A 110 4.98 -1.46 9.34
C ASP A 110 3.57 -1.52 9.92
N ALA A 111 2.68 -0.65 9.44
CA ALA A 111 1.30 -0.64 9.89
C ALA A 111 0.58 -1.97 9.60
N LEU A 112 0.96 -2.67 8.53
CA LEU A 112 0.41 -3.99 8.22
C LEU A 112 0.87 -5.06 9.21
N GLU A 113 2.09 -4.97 9.75
CA GLU A 113 2.55 -5.85 10.83
C GLU A 113 1.70 -5.70 12.08
N GLU A 114 1.52 -4.46 12.53
CA GLU A 114 0.74 -4.14 13.73
C GLU A 114 -0.73 -4.59 13.56
N LEU A 115 -1.31 -4.36 12.38
CA LEU A 115 -2.65 -4.85 12.05
C LEU A 115 -2.72 -6.38 12.10
N MET A 116 -1.77 -7.07 11.47
CA MET A 116 -1.75 -8.54 11.47
C MET A 116 -1.50 -9.14 12.86
N TYR A 117 -0.81 -8.43 13.75
CA TYR A 117 -0.64 -8.84 15.14
C TYR A 117 -1.94 -8.76 15.95
N ALA A 118 -2.78 -7.75 15.67
CA ALA A 118 -4.08 -7.56 16.31
C ALA A 118 -5.20 -8.45 15.73
N MET A 119 -4.98 -9.06 14.56
CA MET A 119 -5.95 -9.93 13.90
C MET A 119 -6.14 -11.28 14.61
N PRO A 120 -7.30 -11.95 14.42
CA PRO A 120 -7.49 -13.33 14.85
C PRO A 120 -6.42 -14.27 14.31
N VAL A 121 -6.15 -15.35 15.06
CA VAL A 121 -5.11 -16.32 14.71
C VAL A 121 -5.34 -16.94 13.32
N GLU A 122 -6.60 -17.12 12.93
CA GLU A 122 -7.01 -17.65 11.64
C GLU A 122 -6.58 -16.75 10.47
N ALA A 123 -6.59 -15.43 10.66
CA ALA A 123 -6.09 -14.48 9.67
C ALA A 123 -4.55 -14.48 9.65
N ARG A 124 -3.94 -14.44 10.84
CA ARG A 124 -2.49 -14.34 11.03
C ARG A 124 -1.72 -15.59 10.58
N GLU A 125 -2.27 -16.78 10.79
CA GLU A 125 -1.63 -18.05 10.42
C GLU A 125 -2.23 -18.64 9.12
N GLY A 126 -3.35 -18.07 8.66
CA GLY A 126 -4.03 -18.46 7.44
C GLY A 126 -3.49 -17.79 6.17
N ALA A 127 -4.38 -17.54 5.22
CA ALA A 127 -4.01 -17.08 3.88
C ALA A 127 -3.34 -15.70 3.86
N LEU A 128 -3.78 -14.76 4.71
CA LEU A 128 -3.20 -13.42 4.81
C LEU A 128 -1.78 -13.46 5.36
N GLY A 129 -1.54 -14.18 6.46
CA GLY A 129 -0.19 -14.34 7.01
C GLY A 129 0.78 -15.01 6.04
N LYS A 130 0.33 -16.07 5.34
CA LYS A 130 1.14 -16.76 4.32
C LYS A 130 1.45 -15.85 3.14
N LEU A 131 0.49 -15.05 2.69
CA LEU A 131 0.70 -14.06 1.64
C LEU A 131 1.75 -13.02 2.08
N LEU A 132 1.59 -12.45 3.27
CA LEU A 132 2.52 -11.44 3.80
C LEU A 132 3.94 -11.98 3.88
N ALA A 133 4.12 -13.16 4.48
CA ALA A 133 5.42 -13.81 4.60
C ALA A 133 6.07 -14.09 3.23
N ARG A 134 5.27 -14.50 2.22
CA ARG A 134 5.76 -14.72 0.85
C ARG A 134 6.21 -13.41 0.20
N LEU A 135 5.44 -12.33 0.36
CA LEU A 135 5.80 -11.02 -0.17
C LEU A 135 7.07 -10.49 0.51
N ASP A 136 7.20 -10.64 1.82
CA ASP A 136 8.40 -10.24 2.57
C ASP A 136 9.64 -11.00 2.13
N ALA A 137 9.52 -12.31 1.88
CA ALA A 137 10.63 -13.11 1.36
C ALA A 137 11.09 -12.61 -0.02
N ARG A 138 10.13 -12.28 -0.91
CA ARG A 138 10.42 -11.75 -2.25
C ARG A 138 11.00 -10.34 -2.19
N PHE A 139 10.51 -9.49 -1.30
CA PHE A 139 11.11 -8.19 -1.02
C PHE A 139 12.59 -8.33 -0.60
N ARG A 140 12.87 -9.23 0.35
CA ARG A 140 14.25 -9.50 0.82
C ARG A 140 15.15 -10.00 -0.31
N ALA A 141 14.63 -10.84 -1.19
CA ALA A 141 15.37 -11.35 -2.35
C ALA A 141 15.64 -10.25 -3.41
N ALA A 142 14.74 -9.28 -3.56
CA ALA A 142 14.85 -8.17 -4.51
C ALA A 142 15.54 -6.91 -3.91
N SER A 143 16.12 -7.01 -2.71
CA SER A 143 16.75 -5.89 -2.02
C SER A 143 18.14 -6.25 -1.49
N ALA A 144 19.01 -5.26 -1.36
CA ALA A 144 20.31 -5.34 -0.72
C ALA A 144 20.26 -4.75 0.70
N PRO A 145 21.13 -5.21 1.62
CA PRO A 145 21.34 -4.51 2.89
C PRO A 145 21.70 -3.03 2.65
N ASP A 146 21.19 -2.15 3.51
CA ASP A 146 21.47 -0.70 3.48
C ASP A 146 22.19 -0.28 4.77
N PRO A 147 23.47 -0.64 4.96
CA PRO A 147 24.20 -0.33 6.18
C PRO A 147 24.40 1.19 6.37
N GLU A 148 24.37 1.97 5.28
CA GLU A 148 24.42 3.43 5.32
C GLU A 148 23.10 4.07 5.76
N ARG A 149 22.01 3.30 5.85
CA ARG A 149 20.66 3.75 6.22
C ARG A 149 20.20 4.96 5.40
N THR A 150 20.37 4.87 4.09
CA THR A 150 20.01 5.92 3.11
C THR A 150 18.53 6.33 3.16
N LEU A 151 17.66 5.45 3.65
CA LEU A 151 16.22 5.71 3.80
C LEU A 151 15.85 6.48 5.08
N ARG A 152 16.78 6.63 6.03
CA ARG A 152 16.52 7.25 7.34
C ARG A 152 15.89 8.65 7.26
N PRO A 153 16.34 9.57 6.39
CA PRO A 153 15.73 10.91 6.30
C PRO A 153 14.26 10.90 5.89
N TRP A 154 13.78 9.77 5.36
CA TRP A 154 12.43 9.60 4.83
C TRP A 154 11.50 8.86 5.79
N VAL A 155 12.03 8.37 6.91
CA VAL A 155 11.22 7.87 8.02
C VAL A 155 10.45 9.05 8.61
N ARG A 156 9.13 8.92 8.71
CA ARG A 156 8.29 10.03 9.17
C ARG A 156 8.62 10.39 10.62
N PRO A 157 8.97 11.65 10.94
CA PRO A 157 9.29 12.09 12.29
C PRO A 157 8.15 11.93 13.30
N THR A 158 6.92 11.69 12.84
CA THR A 158 5.73 11.54 13.67
C THR A 158 5.64 10.20 14.40
N MET A 159 6.53 9.26 14.08
CA MET A 159 6.71 8.06 14.88
C MET A 159 7.87 8.38 15.82
N ASP A 160 7.59 8.71 17.08
CA ASP A 160 8.59 8.75 18.17
C ASP A 160 9.09 7.32 18.47
N ARG A 161 9.44 6.57 17.42
CA ARG A 161 9.87 5.17 17.49
C ARG A 161 11.40 5.18 17.59
N PRO A 162 11.98 4.53 18.60
CA PRO A 162 13.41 4.27 18.64
C PRO A 162 13.87 3.58 17.35
N GLU A 163 15.06 3.93 16.86
CA GLU A 163 15.66 3.31 15.65
C GLU A 163 15.77 1.77 15.74
N SER A 164 15.75 1.20 16.96
CA SER A 164 15.74 -0.24 17.18
C SER A 164 14.47 -0.93 16.71
N ASP A 165 13.40 -0.16 16.54
CA ASP A 165 12.05 -0.68 16.30
C ASP A 165 11.65 -0.54 14.83
N ASP A 166 12.53 -0.03 13.97
CA ASP A 166 12.33 -0.04 12.53
C ASP A 166 12.32 -1.49 12.04
N GLY A 167 11.23 -1.86 11.36
CA GLY A 167 11.08 -3.17 10.73
C GLY A 167 12.25 -3.48 9.79
N ASP A 168 12.58 -4.76 9.63
CA ASP A 168 13.76 -5.19 8.88
C ASP A 168 13.80 -4.69 7.42
N TRP A 169 12.66 -4.31 6.85
CA TRP A 169 12.57 -3.73 5.51
C TRP A 169 13.21 -2.33 5.39
N TRP A 170 13.27 -1.54 6.46
CA TRP A 170 13.94 -0.24 6.46
C TRP A 170 15.47 -0.32 6.42
N LYS A 171 16.03 -1.47 6.78
CA LYS A 171 17.48 -1.75 6.75
C LYS A 171 17.93 -2.25 5.37
N ARG A 172 17.07 -2.10 4.35
CA ARG A 172 17.28 -2.63 3.00
C ARG A 172 16.89 -1.60 1.97
N LYS A 173 17.65 -1.56 0.89
CA LYS A 173 17.35 -0.76 -0.28
C LYS A 173 17.22 -1.64 -1.52
N PRO A 174 16.48 -1.20 -2.53
CA PRO A 174 16.40 -1.89 -3.80
C PRO A 174 17.80 -2.04 -4.42
N VAL A 175 18.08 -3.19 -5.05
CA VAL A 175 19.43 -3.53 -5.54
C VAL A 175 19.97 -2.47 -6.50
N ARG A 176 19.08 -1.93 -7.34
CA ARG A 176 19.32 -0.71 -8.11
C ARG A 176 18.33 0.32 -7.65
N VAL A 177 18.78 1.53 -7.42
CA VAL A 177 17.97 2.64 -6.93
C VAL A 177 17.35 3.40 -8.14
N PRO A 178 16.06 3.76 -8.13
CA PRO A 178 15.31 4.35 -9.24
C PRO A 178 14.95 5.83 -8.96
N TRP A 179 15.50 6.40 -7.89
CA TRP A 179 15.34 7.78 -7.50
C TRP A 179 16.68 8.46 -7.69
N ASP A 180 16.64 9.68 -8.20
CA ASP A 180 17.83 10.51 -8.36
C ASP A 180 18.37 10.91 -6.97
N ASP A 181 19.69 11.01 -6.86
CA ASP A 181 20.39 11.64 -5.73
C ASP A 181 20.27 13.18 -5.78
#